data_AF-A0A4U1J1W0-F1
#
_entry.id   AF-A0A4U1J1W0-F1
#
_cell.length_a   1.000
_cell.length_b   1.000
_cell.length_c   1.000
_cell.angle_alpha   90.00
_cell.angle_beta   90.00
_cell.angle_gamma   90.00
#
_symmetry.space_group_name_H-M   'P 1'
#
loop_
_entity.id
_entity.type
_entity.pdbx_description
1 polymer ?
#
loop_
_entity_poly.entity_id
_entity_poly.type
_entity_poly.pdbx_seq_one_letter_code
_entity_poly.pdbx_strand_id
1 'polypeptide(L)'
;MALAAEFQNLLDTGDVRSRTELAERFELTRARVTQLLNLLSLAPEVIAFVRALPPGTPARQVTERGLRRLTSLPVAKQIARAKACLPGFAAFLTSSVEPATTRGVERATKRCSGQQR
;
A
#
# COMPACT_ATOMS: atom_id res chain seq x y z
N MET A 1 1.48 2.89 -8.27
CA MET A 1 2.68 2.37 -7.58
C MET A 1 3.64 1.70 -8.55
N ALA A 2 3.17 0.88 -9.49
CA ALA A 2 4.01 0.27 -10.54
C ALA A 2 4.85 1.31 -11.32
N LEU A 3 4.23 2.37 -11.83
CA LEU A 3 4.94 3.44 -12.56
C LEU A 3 6.05 4.12 -11.75
N ALA A 4 5.86 4.31 -10.45
CA ALA A 4 6.89 4.90 -9.59
C ALA A 4 8.10 3.97 -9.44
N ALA A 5 7.85 2.66 -9.29
CA ALA A 5 8.91 1.66 -9.23
C ALA A 5 9.66 1.54 -10.56
N GLU A 6 8.95 1.63 -11.68
CA GLU A 6 9.54 1.66 -13.02
C GLU A 6 10.46 2.87 -13.20
N PHE A 7 10.00 4.07 -12.82
CA PHE A 7 10.82 5.28 -12.88
C PHE A 7 12.07 5.18 -12.01
N GLN A 8 11.95 4.60 -10.81
CA GLN A 8 13.10 4.38 -9.94
C GLN A 8 14.08 3.40 -10.58
N ASN A 9 13.60 2.31 -11.18
CA ASN A 9 14.44 1.35 -11.88
C ASN A 9 15.20 1.99 -13.06
N LEU A 10 14.56 2.85 -13.85
CA LEU A 10 15.22 3.58 -14.95
C LEU A 10 16.33 4.52 -14.44
N LEU A 11 16.16 5.12 -13.26
CA LEU A 11 17.19 5.93 -12.62
C LEU A 11 18.33 5.06 -12.07
N ASP A 12 18.00 3.94 -11.42
CA ASP A 12 18.96 3.04 -10.77
C ASP A 12 19.84 2.30 -11.79
N THR A 13 19.27 1.92 -12.93
CA THR A 13 19.99 1.28 -14.05
C THR A 13 20.81 2.28 -14.87
N GLY A 14 20.57 3.58 -14.72
CA GLY A 14 21.20 4.62 -15.52
C GLY A 14 20.61 4.79 -16.92
N ASP A 15 19.53 4.07 -17.26
CA ASP A 15 18.77 4.23 -18.51
C ASP A 15 18.21 5.64 -18.67
N VAL A 16 18.00 6.34 -17.55
CA VAL A 16 17.62 7.75 -17.49
C VAL A 16 18.51 8.46 -16.47
N ARG A 17 19.07 9.62 -16.84
CA ARG A 17 20.07 10.34 -16.05
C ARG A 17 19.46 11.22 -14.96
N SER A 18 18.18 11.59 -15.09
CA SER A 18 17.55 12.52 -14.16
C SER A 18 16.02 12.47 -14.17
N ARG A 19 15.42 13.06 -13.12
CA ARG A 19 13.97 13.30 -13.06
C ARG A 19 13.47 14.24 -14.15
N THR A 20 14.33 15.09 -14.70
CA THR A 20 14.02 15.96 -15.84
C THR A 20 13.82 15.13 -17.10
N GLU A 21 14.72 14.20 -17.35
CA GLU A 21 14.65 13.33 -18.51
C GLU A 21 13.46 12.35 -18.40
N LEU A 22 13.12 11.86 -17.20
CA LEU A 22 11.86 11.15 -16.97
C LEU A 22 10.63 12.02 -17.32
N ALA A 23 10.64 13.29 -16.93
CA ALA A 23 9.53 14.21 -17.20
C ALA A 23 9.34 14.40 -18.70
N GLU A 24 10.43 14.62 -19.44
CA GLU A 24 10.41 14.79 -20.90
C GLU A 24 10.00 13.50 -21.61
N ARG A 25 10.59 12.35 -21.23
CA ARG A 25 10.35 11.05 -21.87
C ARG A 25 8.92 10.53 -21.70
N PHE A 26 8.28 10.85 -20.58
CA PHE A 26 6.92 10.39 -20.26
C PHE A 26 5.86 11.51 -20.38
N GLU A 27 6.22 12.67 -20.94
CA GLU A 27 5.33 13.83 -21.10
C GLU A 27 4.67 14.29 -19.78
N LEU A 28 5.40 14.16 -18.67
CA LEU A 28 4.95 14.56 -17.34
C LEU A 28 5.65 15.85 -16.91
N THR A 29 5.03 16.59 -15.98
CA THR A 29 5.77 17.67 -15.31
C THR A 29 6.80 17.09 -14.35
N ARG A 30 7.92 17.78 -14.12
CA ARG A 30 8.92 17.39 -13.09
C ARG A 30 8.29 17.23 -11.71
N ALA A 31 7.31 18.08 -11.41
CA ALA A 31 6.54 17.99 -10.17
C ALA A 31 5.78 16.66 -10.07
N ARG A 32 5.15 16.20 -11.16
CA ARG A 32 4.44 14.92 -11.18
C ARG A 32 5.38 13.73 -11.04
N VAL A 33 6.53 13.75 -11.72
CA VAL A 33 7.58 12.71 -11.55
C VAL A 33 8.03 12.63 -10.10
N THR A 34 8.31 13.78 -9.49
CA THR A 34 8.71 13.85 -8.07
C THR A 34 7.62 13.30 -7.15
N GLN A 35 6.35 13.63 -7.40
CA GLN A 35 5.22 13.09 -6.62
C GLN A 35 5.14 11.57 -6.72
N LEU A 36 5.27 11.01 -7.92
CA LEU A 36 5.25 9.57 -8.14
C LEU A 36 6.40 8.88 -7.40
N LEU A 37 7.63 9.38 -7.53
CA LEU A 37 8.79 8.83 -6.84
C LEU A 37 8.67 8.93 -5.31
N ASN A 38 8.08 10.01 -4.80
CA ASN A 38 7.83 10.15 -3.36
C ASN A 38 6.88 9.09 -2.81
N LEU A 39 6.04 8.44 -3.64
CA LEU A 39 5.23 7.31 -3.16
C LEU A 39 6.07 6.12 -2.72
N LEU A 40 7.33 6.02 -3.16
CA LEU A 40 8.27 4.99 -2.71
C LEU A 40 8.86 5.26 -1.32
N SER A 41 8.70 6.48 -0.78
CA SER A 41 9.11 6.81 0.61
C SER A 41 8.04 6.48 1.65
N LEU A 42 6.94 5.84 1.24
CA LEU A 42 5.92 5.36 2.14
C LEU A 42 6.43 4.19 2.99
N ALA A 43 5.87 4.06 4.19
CA ALA A 43 6.11 2.93 5.06
C ALA A 43 5.81 1.61 4.32
N PRO A 44 6.65 0.58 4.45
CA PRO A 44 6.50 -0.69 3.72
C PRO A 44 5.11 -1.31 3.84
N GLU A 45 4.47 -1.17 5.01
CA GLU A 45 3.13 -1.68 5.28
C GLU A 45 2.05 -0.92 4.50
N VAL A 46 2.21 0.40 4.33
CA VAL A 46 1.33 1.21 3.49
C VAL A 46 1.49 0.82 2.04
N ILE A 47 2.73 0.61 1.59
CA ILE A 47 3.04 0.11 0.24
C ILE A 47 2.38 -1.25 0.01
N ALA A 48 2.53 -2.19 0.95
CA ALA A 48 1.97 -3.52 0.88
C ALA A 48 0.44 -3.49 0.83
N PHE A 49 -0.20 -2.68 1.67
CA PHE A 49 -1.65 -2.49 1.65
C PHE A 49 -2.14 -2.03 0.28
N VAL A 50 -1.52 -0.97 -0.27
CA VAL A 50 -1.92 -0.42 -1.58
C VAL A 50 -1.74 -1.46 -2.70
N ARG A 51 -0.72 -2.32 -2.61
CA ARG A 51 -0.49 -3.41 -3.58
C ARG A 51 -1.48 -4.57 -3.42
N ALA A 52 -2.00 -4.79 -2.22
CA ALA A 52 -2.97 -5.85 -1.91
C ALA A 52 -4.41 -5.47 -2.26
N LEU A 53 -4.68 -4.21 -2.63
CA LEU A 53 -6.03 -3.77 -3.01
C LEU A 53 -6.49 -4.48 -4.30
N PRO A 54 -7.72 -5.03 -4.32
CA PRO A 54 -8.29 -5.63 -5.52
C PRO A 54 -8.34 -4.63 -6.69
N PRO A 55 -8.16 -5.10 -7.94
CA PRO A 55 -8.42 -4.28 -9.11
C PRO A 55 -9.87 -3.78 -9.09
N GLY A 56 -10.08 -2.50 -9.41
CA GLY A 56 -11.40 -1.87 -9.31
C GLY A 56 -11.76 -1.35 -7.92
N THR A 57 -10.83 -1.39 -6.94
CA THR A 57 -11.00 -0.64 -5.68
C THR A 57 -11.28 0.82 -6.02
N PRO A 58 -12.41 1.39 -5.57
CA PRO A 58 -12.80 2.72 -6.00
C PRO A 58 -11.75 3.73 -5.55
N ALA A 59 -11.36 4.61 -6.48
CA ALA A 59 -10.35 5.65 -6.24
C ALA A 59 -10.66 6.49 -4.99
N ARG A 60 -11.95 6.63 -4.62
CA ARG A 60 -12.40 7.29 -3.38
C ARG A 60 -11.80 6.69 -2.10
N GLN A 61 -11.45 5.40 -2.08
CA GLN A 61 -10.91 4.75 -0.88
C GLN A 61 -9.41 5.01 -0.72
N VAL A 62 -8.64 4.92 -1.80
CA VAL A 62 -7.19 5.18 -1.81
C VAL A 62 -6.82 5.98 -3.05
N THR A 63 -6.58 7.28 -2.88
CA THR A 63 -6.09 8.16 -3.95
C THR A 63 -4.60 8.40 -3.81
N GLU A 64 -3.92 8.64 -4.93
CA GLU A 64 -2.53 9.14 -4.92
C GLU A 64 -2.40 10.42 -4.07
N ARG A 65 -3.33 11.36 -4.21
CA ARG A 65 -3.35 12.59 -3.39
C ARG A 65 -3.46 12.30 -1.89
N GLY A 66 -4.20 11.26 -1.50
CA GLY A 66 -4.31 10.80 -0.11
C GLY A 66 -2.99 10.23 0.39
N LEU A 67 -2.34 9.39 -0.42
CA LEU A 67 -1.02 8.81 -0.11
C LEU A 67 0.07 9.88 -0.02
N ARG A 68 0.04 10.91 -0.87
CA ARG A 68 0.99 12.03 -0.83
C ARG A 68 0.99 12.80 0.49
N ARG A 69 -0.12 12.79 1.24
CA ARG A 69 -0.15 13.38 2.59
C ARG A 69 0.64 12.57 3.61
N LEU A 70 0.87 11.29 3.35
CA LEU A 70 1.69 10.42 4.19
C LEU A 70 3.17 10.58 3.86
N THR A 71 3.53 10.82 2.60
CA THR A 71 4.94 10.97 2.17
C THR A 71 5.66 12.16 2.80
N SER A 72 4.91 13.18 3.26
CA SER A 72 5.46 14.33 3.99
C SER A 72 5.67 14.07 5.49
N LEU A 73 5.28 12.90 6.01
CA LEU A 73 5.43 12.53 7.41
C LEU A 73 6.64 11.60 7.59
N PRO A 74 7.35 11.68 8.73
CA PRO A 74 8.32 10.65 9.11
C PRO A 74 7.65 9.28 9.15
N VAL A 75 8.37 8.22 8.74
CA VAL A 75 7.86 6.83 8.65
C VAL A 75 7.10 6.41 9.92
N ALA A 76 7.63 6.72 11.10
CA ALA A 76 6.99 6.43 12.39
C ALA A 76 5.56 6.99 12.54
N LYS A 77 5.27 8.14 11.92
CA LYS A 77 3.94 8.79 11.95
C LYS A 77 3.05 8.35 10.79
N GLN A 78 3.61 7.75 9.73
CA GLN A 78 2.84 7.33 8.57
C GLN A 78 1.83 6.23 8.91
N ILE A 79 2.23 5.23 9.71
CA ILE A 79 1.35 4.13 10.12
C ILE A 79 0.15 4.63 10.92
N ALA A 80 0.39 5.49 11.91
CA ALA A 80 -0.67 6.08 12.72
C ALA A 80 -1.65 6.88 11.85
N ARG A 81 -1.13 7.70 10.92
CA ARG A 81 -1.96 8.49 10.01
C ARG A 81 -2.72 7.63 9.00
N ALA A 82 -2.09 6.57 8.49
CA ALA A 82 -2.70 5.61 7.58
C ALA A 82 -3.87 4.88 8.25
N LYS A 83 -3.73 4.43 9.50
CA LYS A 83 -4.84 3.84 10.28
C LYS A 83 -6.06 4.77 10.38
N ALA A 84 -5.83 6.07 10.48
CA ALA A 84 -6.90 7.07 10.60
C ALA A 84 -7.54 7.47 9.26
N CYS A 85 -6.89 7.22 8.12
CA CYS A 85 -7.29 7.78 6.82
C CYS A 85 -7.54 6.76 5.72
N LEU A 86 -6.96 5.57 5.82
CA LEU A 86 -7.07 4.52 4.83
C LEU A 86 -8.08 3.48 5.34
N PRO A 87 -9.26 3.37 4.71
CA PRO A 87 -10.24 2.35 5.05
C PRO A 87 -9.62 0.95 4.91
N GLY A 88 -9.87 0.06 5.88
CA GLY A 88 -9.34 -1.30 5.84
C GLY A 88 -7.86 -1.46 6.17
N PHE A 89 -7.08 -0.38 6.29
CA PHE A 89 -5.65 -0.47 6.58
C PHE A 89 -5.35 -1.06 7.96
N ALA A 90 -6.13 -0.69 8.99
CA ALA A 90 -5.96 -1.26 10.33
C ALA A 90 -6.23 -2.77 10.35
N ALA A 91 -7.26 -3.23 9.64
CA ALA A 91 -7.57 -4.66 9.50
C ALA A 91 -6.48 -5.40 8.71
N PHE A 92 -5.93 -4.77 7.66
CA PHE A 92 -4.81 -5.32 6.88
C PHE A 92 -3.56 -5.56 7.73
N LEU A 93 -3.22 -4.61 8.62
CA LEU A 93 -2.10 -4.79 9.55
C LEU A 93 -2.33 -5.97 10.49
N THR A 94 -3.53 -6.10 11.05
CA THR A 94 -3.87 -7.23 11.93
C THR A 94 -3.88 -8.57 11.19
N SER A 95 -4.29 -8.59 9.92
CA SER A 95 -4.29 -9.81 9.09
C SER A 95 -2.90 -10.19 8.56
N SER A 96 -1.96 -9.24 8.48
CA SER A 96 -0.59 -9.49 8.03
C SER A 96 0.35 -9.86 9.18
N VAL A 97 -0.05 -9.55 10.42
CA VAL A 97 0.58 -10.06 11.65
C VAL A 97 -0.09 -11.39 11.97
N GLU A 98 0.38 -12.48 11.35
CA GLU A 98 0.17 -13.81 11.91
C GLU A 98 0.61 -13.77 13.39
N PRO A 99 -0.26 -14.10 14.36
CA PRO A 99 0.20 -14.27 15.73
C PRO A 99 1.04 -15.55 15.77
N ALA A 100 2.37 -15.39 15.64
CA ALA A 100 3.28 -16.41 16.11
C ALA A 100 2.95 -16.64 17.59
N THR A 101 2.55 -17.88 17.93
CA THR A 101 2.02 -18.39 19.22
C THR A 101 0.48 -18.45 19.20
N THR A 102 -0.17 -19.60 19.04
CA THR A 102 -0.03 -20.80 19.89
C THR A 102 -0.56 -22.04 19.15
N ARG A 103 0.22 -23.11 19.16
CA ARG A 103 -0.24 -24.49 18.91
C ARG A 103 -1.37 -24.82 19.88
N GLY A 104 -2.50 -25.26 19.36
CA GLY A 104 -3.65 -25.74 20.13
C GLY A 104 -4.60 -26.50 19.24
N VAL A 105 -4.23 -27.75 18.95
CA VAL A 105 -5.13 -28.74 18.36
C VAL A 105 -6.29 -28.92 19.32
N GLU A 106 -7.52 -28.57 18.91
CA GLU A 106 -8.69 -29.25 19.46
C GLU A 106 -9.77 -29.43 18.41
N ARG A 107 -9.86 -30.68 17.96
CA ARG A 107 -11.06 -31.24 17.35
C ARG A 107 -12.14 -31.23 18.42
N ALA A 108 -13.27 -30.60 18.17
CA ALA A 108 -14.48 -30.87 18.92
C ALA A 108 -15.71 -30.81 18.01
N THR A 109 -16.20 -32.01 17.75
CA THR A 109 -17.50 -32.38 17.22
C THR A 109 -18.67 -31.65 17.90
N LYS A 110 -19.66 -31.21 17.11
CA LYS A 110 -21.07 -31.62 17.25
C LYS A 110 -21.92 -31.08 16.11
N ARG A 111 -22.28 -31.97 15.18
CA ARG A 111 -23.57 -31.90 14.48
C ARG A 111 -24.65 -32.36 15.45
N CYS A 112 -25.59 -31.48 15.74
CA CYS A 112 -26.93 -31.69 16.28
C CYS A 112 -27.62 -30.34 16.11
N SER A 113 -28.85 -30.16 15.68
CA SER A 113 -29.96 -30.98 15.17
C SER A 113 -31.13 -29.99 15.19
N GLY A 114 -31.96 -29.88 14.15
CA GLY A 114 -33.20 -29.10 14.25
C GLY A 114 -33.76 -28.50 12.97
N GLN A 115 -34.00 -29.32 11.95
CA GLN A 115 -34.87 -28.95 10.84
C GLN A 115 -36.34 -29.00 11.32
N GLN A 116 -36.91 -27.82 11.49
CA GLN A 116 -38.25 -27.35 11.08
C GLN A 116 -39.48 -28.27 11.24
N ARG A 117 -40.49 -27.69 11.92
CA ARG A 117 -41.90 -28.09 11.90
C ARG A 117 -42.56 -27.72 10.58
#